data_AF-A0A1G6EFU7-F1
#
_entry.id   AF-A0A1G6EFU7-F1
#
_cell.length_a   1.000
_cell.length_b   1.000
_cell.length_c   1.000
_cell.angle_alpha   90.00
_cell.angle_beta   90.00
_cell.angle_gamma   90.00
#
_symmetry.space_group_name_H-M   'P 1'
#
loop_
_entity.id
_entity.type
_entity.pdbx_description
1 polymer ?
#
loop_
_entity_poly.entity_id
_entity_poly.type
_entity_poly.pdbx_seq_one_letter_code
_entity_poly.pdbx_strand_id
1 'polypeptide(L)'
;MRKRNKTLAIRCTDDEYSRVHRRAQEHKMKLSDYVLRCALGKKIIVAEGLTDVVRQQKAIGNNLNQLARLANQGEVNVIDLKRLADEYATVTAMIADVLREVK
;
A
#
# COMPACT_ATOMS: atom_id res chain seq x y z
N MET A 1 -12.10 -11.58 -27.85
CA MET A 1 -13.37 -11.45 -27.10
C MET A 1 -13.14 -10.56 -25.87
N ARG A 2 -13.98 -9.55 -25.58
CA ARG A 2 -13.80 -8.67 -24.41
C ARG A 2 -14.10 -9.43 -23.11
N LYS A 3 -13.24 -9.28 -22.08
CA LYS A 3 -13.40 -9.94 -20.76
C LYS A 3 -14.62 -9.43 -19.98
N ARG A 4 -15.02 -8.17 -20.17
CA ARG A 4 -16.27 -7.58 -19.64
C ARG A 4 -17.18 -7.25 -20.83
N ASN A 5 -18.22 -8.07 -21.05
CA ASN A 5 -19.12 -7.98 -22.22
C ASN A 5 -20.58 -7.64 -21.86
N LYS A 6 -20.91 -7.48 -20.58
CA LYS A 6 -22.24 -7.08 -20.10
C LYS A 6 -22.22 -5.63 -19.60
N THR A 7 -23.29 -4.89 -19.87
CA THR A 7 -23.47 -3.49 -19.46
C THR A 7 -24.51 -3.39 -18.34
N LEU A 8 -24.23 -2.57 -17.33
CA LEU A 8 -25.18 -2.18 -16.29
C LEU A 8 -25.57 -0.71 -16.56
N ALA A 9 -26.84 -0.45 -16.86
CA ALA A 9 -27.37 0.90 -17.08
C ALA A 9 -28.10 1.38 -15.82
N ILE A 10 -27.69 2.53 -15.28
CA ILE A 10 -28.27 3.12 -14.07
C ILE A 10 -28.68 4.56 -14.43
N ARG A 11 -29.93 4.92 -14.17
CA ARG A 11 -30.39 6.32 -14.22
C ARG A 11 -30.10 6.98 -12.88
N CYS A 12 -29.57 8.18 -12.91
CA CYS A 12 -29.30 8.99 -11.74
C CYS A 12 -29.59 10.46 -12.06
N THR A 13 -29.89 11.22 -11.02
CA THR A 13 -29.95 12.68 -11.05
C THR A 13 -28.53 13.27 -11.10
N ASP A 14 -28.41 14.55 -11.45
CA ASP A 14 -27.10 15.23 -11.51
C ASP A 14 -26.40 15.25 -10.14
N ASP A 15 -27.15 15.40 -9.04
CA ASP A 15 -26.62 15.35 -7.68
C ASP A 15 -26.09 13.95 -7.33
N GLU A 16 -26.85 12.90 -7.63
CA GLU A 16 -26.41 11.51 -7.41
C GLU A 16 -25.15 11.19 -8.23
N TYR A 17 -25.14 11.57 -9.51
CA TYR A 17 -23.97 11.38 -10.38
C TYR A 17 -22.74 12.07 -9.78
N SER A 18 -22.88 13.34 -9.38
CA SER A 18 -21.80 14.14 -8.83
C SER A 18 -21.25 13.53 -7.53
N ARG A 19 -22.13 13.05 -6.64
CA ARG A 19 -21.72 12.39 -5.40
C ARG A 19 -20.95 11.09 -5.66
N VAL A 20 -21.44 10.25 -6.57
CA VAL A 20 -20.76 8.99 -6.91
C VAL A 20 -19.43 9.28 -7.61
N HIS A 21 -19.39 10.29 -8.49
CA HIS A 21 -18.17 10.71 -9.16
C HIS A 21 -17.12 11.23 -8.18
N ARG A 22 -17.52 12.08 -7.24
CA ARG A 22 -16.62 12.59 -6.19
C ARG A 22 -16.05 11.45 -5.34
N ARG A 23 -16.89 10.52 -4.89
CA ARG A 23 -16.43 9.35 -4.13
C ARG A 23 -15.45 8.49 -4.94
N ALA A 24 -15.71 8.29 -6.23
CA ALA A 24 -14.78 7.56 -7.09
C ALA A 24 -13.40 8.28 -7.17
N GLN A 25 -13.39 9.62 -7.26
CA GLN A 25 -12.17 10.42 -7.26
C GLN A 25 -11.43 10.38 -5.91
N GLU A 26 -12.15 10.47 -4.79
CA GLU A 26 -11.59 10.31 -3.43
C GLU A 26 -10.85 8.97 -3.29
N HIS A 27 -11.35 7.91 -3.94
CA HIS A 27 -10.70 6.60 -3.96
C HIS A 27 -9.67 6.41 -5.08
N LYS A 28 -9.36 7.45 -5.88
CA LYS A 28 -8.47 7.39 -7.05
C LYS A 28 -8.86 6.29 -8.06
N MET A 29 -10.17 6.06 -8.20
CA MET A 29 -10.74 5.00 -9.03
C MET A 29 -11.53 5.55 -10.21
N LYS A 30 -11.59 4.78 -11.30
CA LYS A 30 -12.56 5.04 -12.38
C LYS A 30 -13.98 4.81 -11.86
N LEU A 31 -14.92 5.67 -12.23
CA LEU A 31 -16.33 5.58 -11.83
C LEU A 31 -16.92 4.18 -11.99
N SER A 32 -16.67 3.53 -13.13
CA SER A 32 -17.18 2.18 -13.41
C SER A 32 -16.59 1.09 -12.51
N ASP A 33 -15.30 1.20 -12.14
CA ASP A 33 -14.68 0.22 -11.24
C ASP A 33 -15.10 0.48 -9.79
N TYR A 34 -15.25 1.75 -9.40
CA TYR A 34 -15.81 2.13 -8.09
C TYR A 34 -17.23 1.58 -7.91
N VAL A 35 -18.13 1.84 -8.86
CA VAL A 35 -19.52 1.36 -8.81
C VAL A 35 -19.59 -0.17 -8.78
N LEU A 36 -18.78 -0.85 -9.59
CA LEU A 36 -18.74 -2.32 -9.58
C LEU A 36 -18.21 -2.88 -8.25
N ARG A 37 -17.18 -2.28 -7.66
CA ARG A 37 -16.66 -2.73 -6.34
C ARG A 37 -17.67 -2.51 -5.23
N CYS A 38 -18.32 -1.35 -5.21
CA CYS A 38 -19.40 -1.05 -4.27
C CYS A 38 -20.57 -2.03 -4.43
N ALA A 39 -21.04 -2.28 -5.65
CA ALA A 39 -22.14 -3.20 -5.92
C ALA A 39 -21.82 -4.66 -5.58
N LEU A 40 -20.54 -5.05 -5.61
CA LEU A 40 -20.06 -6.38 -5.23
C LEU A 40 -19.68 -6.49 -3.74
N GLY A 41 -19.91 -5.45 -2.92
CA GLY A 41 -19.58 -5.44 -1.50
C GLY A 41 -18.07 -5.54 -1.21
N LYS A 42 -17.21 -5.19 -2.17
CA LYS A 42 -15.75 -5.26 -1.99
C LYS A 42 -15.28 -4.11 -1.13
N LYS A 43 -14.42 -4.38 -0.16
CA LYS A 43 -13.72 -3.33 0.60
C LYS A 43 -12.86 -2.50 -0.36
N ILE A 44 -12.99 -1.18 -0.30
CA ILE A 44 -12.19 -0.24 -1.09
C ILE A 44 -11.20 0.42 -0.13
N ILE A 45 -9.95 -0.03 -0.16
CA ILE A 45 -8.87 0.48 0.69
C ILE A 45 -7.94 1.33 -0.17
N VAL A 46 -7.69 2.56 0.28
CA VAL A 46 -6.81 3.52 -0.38
C VAL A 46 -5.60 3.69 0.52
N ALA A 47 -4.48 3.08 0.13
CA ALA A 47 -3.22 3.15 0.89
C ALA A 47 -2.26 4.14 0.23
N GLU A 48 -2.56 5.43 0.36
CA GLU A 48 -1.66 6.50 -0.09
C GLU A 48 -0.37 6.53 0.74
N GLY A 49 0.78 6.71 0.09
CA GLY A 49 2.08 6.79 0.75
C GLY A 49 2.67 5.44 1.21
N LEU A 50 1.91 4.33 1.15
CA LEU A 50 2.42 3.01 1.55
C LEU A 50 3.61 2.57 0.68
N THR A 51 3.60 2.92 -0.61
CA THR A 51 4.74 2.67 -1.52
C THR A 51 6.00 3.41 -1.07
N ASP A 52 5.88 4.64 -0.59
CA ASP A 52 7.01 5.43 -0.09
C ASP A 52 7.56 4.86 1.20
N VAL A 53 6.68 4.42 2.10
CA VAL A 53 7.05 3.74 3.35
C VAL A 53 7.83 2.46 3.05
N VAL A 54 7.36 1.63 2.11
CA VAL A 54 8.07 0.41 1.69
C VAL A 54 9.44 0.75 1.08
N ARG A 55 9.53 1.81 0.29
CA ARG A 55 10.79 2.27 -0.31
C ARG A 55 11.80 2.72 0.75
N GLN A 56 11.35 3.49 1.74
CA GLN A 56 12.18 3.92 2.87
C GLN A 56 12.63 2.74 3.70
N GLN A 57 11.73 1.78 3.97
CA GLN A 57 12.07 0.55 4.68
C GLN A 57 13.18 -0.21 3.97
N LYS A 58 13.07 -0.43 2.66
CA LYS A 58 14.13 -1.06 1.85
C LYS A 58 15.47 -0.32 1.94
N ALA A 59 15.46 1.01 1.94
CA ALA A 59 16.67 1.81 2.06
C ALA A 59 17.34 1.62 3.43
N ILE A 60 16.56 1.60 4.52
CA ILE A 60 17.06 1.33 5.87
C ILE A 60 17.66 -0.08 5.94
N GLY A 61 16.98 -1.10 5.41
CA GLY A 61 17.51 -2.46 5.35
C GLY A 61 18.83 -2.57 4.58
N ASN A 62 18.99 -1.81 3.49
CA ASN A 62 20.26 -1.75 2.76
C ASN A 62 21.38 -1.12 3.59
N ASN A 63 21.09 -0.06 4.34
CA ASN A 63 22.06 0.59 5.22
C ASN A 63 22.49 -0.36 6.36
N LEU A 64 21.54 -1.09 6.97
CA LEU A 64 21.84 -2.11 7.97
C LEU A 64 22.73 -3.23 7.42
N ASN A 65 22.45 -3.71 6.21
CA ASN A 65 23.30 -4.70 5.55
C ASN A 65 24.72 -4.19 5.28
N GLN A 66 24.88 -2.91 4.96
CA GLN A 66 26.20 -2.29 4.79
C GLN A 66 26.96 -2.23 6.11
N LEU A 67 26.30 -1.78 7.19
CA LEU A 67 26.91 -1.71 8.53
C LEU A 67 27.33 -3.11 9.02
N ALA A 68 26.47 -4.12 8.85
CA ALA A 68 26.79 -5.50 9.21
C ALA A 68 28.01 -6.04 8.44
N ARG A 69 28.14 -5.70 7.15
CA ARG A 69 29.29 -6.08 6.34
C ARG A 69 30.58 -5.44 6.84
N LEU A 70 30.56 -4.13 7.08
CA LEU A 70 31.71 -3.38 7.58
C LEU A 70 32.15 -3.87 8.96
N ALA A 71 31.19 -4.22 9.82
CA ALA A 71 31.45 -4.83 11.11
C ALA A 71 32.14 -6.19 10.97
N ASN A 72 31.63 -7.06 10.09
CA ASN A 72 32.23 -8.37 9.81
C ASN A 72 33.64 -8.27 9.20
N GLN A 73 33.93 -7.18 8.49
CA GLN A 73 35.26 -6.88 7.95
C GLN A 73 36.22 -6.29 9.00
N GLY A 74 35.73 -5.99 10.21
CA GLY A 74 36.51 -5.35 11.27
C GLY A 74 36.76 -3.86 11.06
N GLU A 75 36.14 -3.24 10.05
CA GLU A 75 36.31 -1.81 9.73
C GLU A 75 35.54 -0.91 10.70
N VAL A 76 34.48 -1.42 11.34
CA VAL A 76 33.64 -0.65 12.25
C VAL A 76 33.29 -1.50 13.47
N ASN A 77 33.45 -0.96 14.67
CA ASN A 77 33.01 -1.61 15.89
C ASN A 77 31.55 -1.24 16.17
N VAL A 78 30.65 -2.19 15.99
CA VAL A 78 29.21 -1.96 16.13
C VAL A 78 28.78 -2.30 17.56
N ILE A 79 28.38 -1.28 18.31
CA ILE A 79 27.88 -1.43 19.68
C ILE A 79 26.35 -1.49 19.61
N ASP A 80 25.79 -2.60 20.09
CA ASP A 80 24.35 -2.80 20.30
C ASP A 80 23.45 -2.69 19.04
N LEU A 81 23.79 -3.44 17.97
CA LEU A 81 22.97 -3.52 16.74
C LEU A 81 21.67 -4.30 16.91
N LYS A 82 21.61 -5.19 17.91
CA LYS A 82 20.54 -6.17 18.06
C LYS A 82 19.20 -5.47 18.30
N ARG A 83 19.18 -4.47 19.19
CA ARG A 83 17.97 -3.70 19.49
C ARG A 83 17.40 -3.00 18.26
N LEU A 84 18.26 -2.36 17.46
CA LEU A 84 17.84 -1.68 16.23
C LEU A 84 17.30 -2.68 15.20
N ALA A 85 17.93 -3.86 15.06
CA ALA A 85 17.46 -4.90 14.15
C ALA A 85 16.09 -5.46 14.56
N ASP A 86 15.88 -5.67 15.85
CA ASP A 86 14.60 -6.16 16.40
C ASP A 86 13.48 -5.15 16.17
N GLU A 87 13.69 -3.88 16.52
CA GLU A 87 12.70 -2.80 16.29
C GLU A 87 12.39 -2.62 14.79
N TYR A 88 13.41 -2.71 13.93
CA TYR A 88 13.24 -2.66 12.48
C TYR A 88 12.44 -3.86 11.94
N ALA A 89 12.67 -5.06 12.47
CA ALA A 89 11.90 -6.25 12.10
C ALA A 89 10.42 -6.10 12.49
N THR A 90 10.13 -5.55 13.68
CA THR A 90 8.76 -5.27 14.13
C THR A 90 8.04 -4.30 13.18
N VAL A 91 8.67 -3.17 12.86
CA VAL A 91 8.08 -2.18 11.93
C VAL A 91 7.85 -2.79 10.55
N THR A 92 8.80 -3.61 10.07
CA THR A 92 8.66 -4.30 8.78
C THR A 92 7.47 -5.28 8.79
N ALA A 93 7.27 -6.01 9.88
CA ALA A 93 6.14 -6.93 10.03
C ALA A 93 4.80 -6.18 10.01
N MET A 94 4.69 -5.06 10.74
CA MET A 94 3.50 -4.21 10.73
C MET A 94 3.17 -3.66 9.33
N ILE A 95 4.19 -3.20 8.59
CA ILE A 95 4.01 -2.75 7.19
C ILE A 95 3.53 -3.92 6.31
N ALA A 96 4.06 -5.12 6.53
CA ALA A 96 3.65 -6.32 5.79
C ALA A 96 2.19 -6.72 6.08
N ASP A 97 1.72 -6.55 7.32
CA ASP A 97 0.33 -6.79 7.69
C ASP A 97 -0.61 -5.81 6.96
N VAL A 98 -0.29 -4.51 6.98
CA VAL A 98 -1.05 -3.49 6.25
C VAL A 98 -1.10 -3.78 4.75
N LEU A 99 0.03 -4.22 4.16
CA LEU A 99 0.09 -4.61 2.75
C LEU A 99 -0.80 -5.81 2.40
N ARG A 100 -1.07 -6.72 3.34
CA ARG A 100 -1.99 -7.85 3.12
C ARG A 100 -3.44 -7.40 3.07
N GLU A 101 -3.81 -6.40 3.86
CA GLU A 101 -5.18 -5.87 3.87
C GLU A 101 -5.50 -5.03 2.63
N VAL A 102 -4.49 -4.42 2.01
CA VAL A 102 -4.64 -3.58 0.80
C VAL A 102 -4.77 -4.40 -0.49
N LYS A 103 -4.41 -5.70 -0.48
CA LYS A 103 -4.53 -6.61 -1.63
C LYS A 103 -5.92 -7.23 -1.75
#